data_AF-A0A3N0ZBV2-F1
#
_entry.id   AF-A0A3N0ZBV2-F1
#
_cell.length_a   1.000
_cell.length_b   1.000
_cell.length_c   1.000
_cell.angle_alpha   90.00
_cell.angle_beta   90.00
_cell.angle_gamma   90.00
#
_symmetry.space_group_name_H-M   'P 1'
#
loop_
_entity.id
_entity.type
_entity.pdbx_description
1 polymer ?
#
loop_
_entity_poly.entity_id
_entity_poly.type
_entity_poly.pdbx_seq_one_letter_code
_entity_poly.pdbx_strand_id
1 'polypeptide(L)'
;MLFLLLISNSMEGKMENFEIIQPYFSTIANFKYTIYRSRIDRDRFYFAIVDNELVKLPSVTTILSATLPMEDWLIRWISRWGYEKAAEKRNESALYGTLFSIIVSDFLRRGEINLDTIEARVNNFRLTNHINFSTEFWEQRLKEDLYSLYYFIEDYRFEPLAVELPLISAKYRFAGTLDAIGYIHIGSGVNGKILKKDKELRKVLCIIDWKTGRHGFYRSHEAQLQMYRLLVEENFPELTEHEIKLYNWAPKDWNDDEDMKYTIKDQTNSKEALRILNYIAIYQVDEKEKNHKFKVLEGVLRIGERNGNLKYVDYSDMVRKKIDSKQTVVNEEKNGSEEKNIEKKQFAPQVDPQEIYNHLNSFFEQIKETP
;
A
#
# COMPACT_ATOMS: atom_id res chain seq x y z
N MET A 1 -5.18 -9.15 46.51
CA MET A 1 -4.90 -9.72 45.18
C MET A 1 -5.89 -9.11 44.20
N LEU A 2 -5.54 -7.93 43.68
CA LEU A 2 -6.40 -7.08 42.86
C LEU A 2 -6.27 -7.53 41.40
N PHE A 3 -7.33 -8.14 40.85
CA PHE A 3 -7.45 -8.37 39.40
C PHE A 3 -8.05 -7.11 38.78
N LEU A 4 -7.19 -6.25 38.23
CA LEU A 4 -7.60 -5.16 37.36
C LEU A 4 -7.92 -5.77 35.98
N LEU A 5 -9.20 -6.10 35.74
CA LEU A 5 -9.71 -6.32 34.40
C LEU A 5 -9.78 -4.95 33.70
N LEU A 6 -8.82 -4.70 32.81
CA LEU A 6 -8.99 -3.72 31.74
C LEU A 6 -10.08 -4.27 30.81
N ILE A 7 -11.32 -3.81 31.01
CA ILE A 7 -12.39 -3.97 30.03
C ILE A 7 -12.09 -2.93 28.94
N SER A 8 -11.39 -3.33 27.87
CA SER A 8 -11.42 -2.54 26.64
C SER A 8 -12.84 -2.61 26.08
N ASN A 9 -13.35 -1.49 25.61
CA ASN A 9 -14.68 -1.46 25.00
C ASN A 9 -14.67 -2.41 23.79
N SER A 10 -15.70 -3.25 23.63
CA SER A 10 -15.76 -4.23 22.53
C SER A 10 -15.74 -3.59 21.12
N MET A 11 -16.02 -2.28 21.04
CA MET A 11 -15.82 -1.44 19.85
C MET A 11 -14.35 -1.12 19.57
N GLU A 12 -13.53 -0.89 20.60
CA GLU A 12 -12.10 -0.59 20.45
C GLU A 12 -11.37 -1.80 19.87
N GLY A 13 -11.59 -3.01 20.40
CA GLY A 13 -10.96 -4.24 19.90
C GLY A 13 -11.32 -4.60 18.46
N LYS A 14 -12.46 -4.15 17.92
CA LYS A 14 -12.84 -4.35 16.49
C LYS A 14 -12.36 -3.23 15.57
N MET A 15 -11.97 -2.09 16.12
CA MET A 15 -11.43 -0.92 15.39
C MET A 15 -9.96 -0.64 15.73
N GLU A 16 -9.25 -1.60 16.35
CA GLU A 16 -7.80 -1.55 16.60
C GLU A 16 -7.01 -1.27 15.31
N ASN A 17 -7.54 -1.70 14.18
CA ASN A 17 -6.93 -1.52 12.87
C ASN A 17 -7.25 -0.17 12.20
N PHE A 18 -7.88 0.80 12.88
CA PHE A 18 -8.14 2.13 12.31
C PHE A 18 -7.10 3.14 12.77
N GLU A 19 -6.26 3.57 11.83
CA GLU A 19 -5.11 4.45 12.07
C GLU A 19 -5.08 5.62 11.08
N ILE A 20 -4.51 6.75 11.51
CA ILE A 20 -4.09 7.80 10.58
C ILE A 20 -2.78 7.30 9.97
N ILE A 21 -2.66 7.37 8.66
CA ILE A 21 -1.44 7.02 7.96
C ILE A 21 -0.78 8.28 7.41
N GLN A 22 0.54 8.30 7.48
CA GLN A 22 1.38 9.37 6.95
C GLN A 22 2.57 8.72 6.25
N PRO A 23 3.23 9.43 5.32
CA PRO A 23 4.51 8.97 4.79
C PRO A 23 5.46 8.67 5.95
N TYR A 24 6.26 7.60 5.83
CA TYR A 24 7.34 7.38 6.79
C TYR A 24 8.36 8.52 6.73
N PHE A 25 8.60 9.00 5.50
CA PHE A 25 9.39 10.17 5.20
C PHE A 25 8.88 10.79 3.89
N SER A 26 8.92 12.12 3.79
CA SER A 26 8.60 12.85 2.56
C SER A 26 9.26 14.23 2.54
N THR A 27 9.90 14.57 1.42
CA THR A 27 10.25 15.96 1.05
C THR A 27 9.16 16.62 0.22
N ILE A 28 8.22 15.83 -0.33
CA ILE A 28 7.03 16.31 -1.00
C ILE A 28 6.11 16.95 0.06
N ALA A 29 5.64 18.15 -0.23
CA ALA A 29 4.73 18.92 0.62
C ALA A 29 3.31 18.95 0.02
N ASN A 30 2.37 19.62 0.71
CA ASN A 30 1.02 19.92 0.20
C ASN A 30 0.13 18.69 -0.09
N PHE A 31 0.11 17.73 0.83
CA PHE A 31 -0.85 16.62 0.78
C PHE A 31 -2.30 17.14 0.82
N LYS A 32 -3.09 16.74 -0.19
CA LYS A 32 -4.50 17.18 -0.34
C LYS A 32 -5.41 16.67 0.77
N TYR A 33 -5.10 15.50 1.34
CA TYR A 33 -6.01 14.79 2.22
C TYR A 33 -5.29 14.28 3.48
N THR A 34 -6.00 14.34 4.61
CA THR A 34 -5.69 13.47 5.75
C THR A 34 -6.26 12.08 5.45
N ILE A 35 -5.40 11.07 5.52
CA ILE A 35 -5.74 9.71 5.12
C ILE A 35 -5.75 8.80 6.35
N TYR A 36 -6.81 8.01 6.46
CA TYR A 36 -6.94 6.96 7.45
C TYR A 36 -6.93 5.61 6.75
N ARG A 37 -6.47 4.57 7.43
CA ARG A 37 -6.45 3.19 6.94
C ARG A 37 -7.22 2.30 7.87
N SER A 38 -7.92 1.32 7.32
CA SER A 38 -8.30 0.16 8.10
C SER A 38 -8.37 -1.14 7.32
N ARG A 39 -8.39 -2.24 8.09
CA ARG A 39 -8.65 -3.57 7.59
C ARG A 39 -10.06 -3.98 7.94
N ILE A 40 -10.83 -4.34 6.92
CA ILE A 40 -12.19 -4.86 7.05
C ILE A 40 -12.14 -6.29 6.49
N ASP A 41 -12.41 -7.27 7.35
CA ASP A 41 -12.19 -8.69 7.06
C ASP A 41 -10.74 -8.96 6.61
N ARG A 42 -10.53 -9.29 5.33
CA ARG A 42 -9.19 -9.53 4.75
C ARG A 42 -8.68 -8.33 3.96
N ASP A 43 -9.56 -7.41 3.59
CA ASP A 43 -9.31 -6.31 2.66
C ASP A 43 -8.87 -5.04 3.37
N ARG A 44 -8.08 -4.24 2.64
CA ARG A 44 -7.56 -2.97 3.11
C ARG A 44 -8.35 -1.85 2.45
N PHE A 45 -8.87 -0.96 3.29
CA PHE A 45 -9.60 0.23 2.89
C PHE A 45 -8.93 1.47 3.45
N TYR A 46 -9.08 2.56 2.72
CA TYR A 46 -8.64 3.89 3.10
C TYR A 46 -9.86 4.78 3.25
N PHE A 47 -9.73 5.80 4.08
CA PHE A 47 -10.78 6.78 4.33
C PHE A 47 -10.19 8.17 4.29
N ALA A 48 -10.93 9.10 3.71
CA ALA A 48 -10.59 10.52 3.67
C ALA A 48 -11.87 11.35 3.58
N ILE A 49 -11.77 12.61 4.00
CA ILE A 49 -12.82 13.61 3.78
C ILE A 49 -12.55 14.25 2.40
N VAL A 50 -13.45 14.04 1.46
CA VAL A 50 -13.41 14.63 0.11
C VAL A 50 -14.69 15.45 -0.05
N ASP A 51 -14.56 16.74 -0.36
CA ASP A 51 -15.69 17.66 -0.50
C ASP A 51 -16.67 17.61 0.70
N ASN A 52 -16.12 17.60 1.92
CA ASN A 52 -16.83 17.48 3.20
C ASN A 52 -17.56 16.13 3.44
N GLU A 53 -17.31 15.12 2.61
CA GLU A 53 -17.87 13.79 2.80
C GLU A 53 -16.80 12.74 3.10
N LEU A 54 -17.08 11.86 4.07
CA LEU A 54 -16.24 10.69 4.33
C LEU A 54 -16.40 9.69 3.19
N VAL A 55 -15.32 9.44 2.46
CA VAL A 55 -15.25 8.46 1.37
C VAL A 55 -14.50 7.22 1.83
N LYS A 56 -15.07 6.05 1.60
CA LYS A 56 -14.41 4.73 1.74
C LYS A 56 -13.80 4.34 0.40
N LEU A 57 -12.52 4.02 0.38
CA LEU A 57 -11.75 3.72 -0.83
C LEU A 57 -11.07 2.35 -0.71
N PRO A 58 -11.28 1.41 -1.63
CA PRO A 58 -10.52 0.17 -1.67
C PRO A 58 -9.03 0.45 -1.93
N SER A 59 -8.17 -0.38 -1.36
CA SER A 59 -6.74 -0.34 -1.69
C SER A 59 -6.47 -0.87 -3.10
N VAL A 60 -5.36 -0.45 -3.70
CA VAL A 60 -4.81 -1.02 -4.95
C VAL A 60 -4.77 -2.55 -4.88
N THR A 61 -4.25 -3.11 -3.79
CA THR A 61 -4.13 -4.57 -3.64
C THR A 61 -5.49 -5.26 -3.48
N THR A 62 -6.47 -4.60 -2.86
CA THR A 62 -7.86 -5.10 -2.75
C THR A 62 -8.53 -5.17 -4.12
N ILE A 63 -8.41 -4.11 -4.95
CA ILE A 63 -8.94 -4.12 -6.32
C ILE A 63 -8.30 -5.25 -7.11
N LEU A 64 -6.96 -5.30 -7.16
CA LEU A 64 -6.24 -6.29 -7.96
C LEU A 64 -6.52 -7.73 -7.51
N SER A 65 -6.65 -7.98 -6.20
CA SER A 65 -6.96 -9.32 -5.69
C SER A 65 -8.38 -9.78 -6.05
N ALA A 66 -9.31 -8.85 -6.24
CA ALA A 66 -10.69 -9.15 -6.61
C ALA A 66 -10.86 -9.30 -8.14
N THR A 67 -10.06 -8.60 -8.94
CA THR A 67 -10.29 -8.50 -10.39
C THR A 67 -9.31 -9.32 -11.23
N LEU A 68 -8.12 -9.62 -10.69
CA LEU A 68 -7.15 -10.46 -11.39
C LEU A 68 -7.34 -11.94 -11.04
N PRO A 69 -7.26 -12.84 -12.05
CA PRO A 69 -7.22 -14.26 -11.76
C PRO A 69 -5.96 -14.60 -10.97
N MET A 70 -6.07 -15.61 -10.10
CA MET A 70 -4.91 -16.14 -9.40
C MET A 70 -3.94 -16.76 -10.40
N GLU A 71 -2.65 -16.46 -10.25
CA GLU A 71 -1.60 -17.01 -11.11
C GLU A 71 -1.48 -18.54 -10.95
N ASP A 72 -1.25 -19.23 -12.07
CA ASP A 72 -1.14 -20.69 -12.15
C ASP A 72 -0.15 -21.30 -11.15
N TRP A 73 1.02 -20.67 -10.99
CA TRP A 73 2.05 -21.15 -10.08
C TRP A 73 1.59 -21.05 -8.62
N LEU A 74 0.81 -20.02 -8.28
CA LEU A 74 0.29 -19.81 -6.94
C LEU A 74 -0.81 -20.82 -6.63
N ILE A 75 -1.66 -21.13 -7.61
CA ILE A 75 -2.65 -22.23 -7.50
C ILE A 75 -1.92 -23.55 -7.21
N ARG A 76 -0.91 -23.91 -8.01
CA ARG A 76 -0.11 -25.13 -7.81
C ARG A 76 0.59 -25.14 -6.45
N TRP A 77 1.10 -23.99 -5.99
CA TRP A 77 1.73 -23.86 -4.69
C TRP A 77 0.74 -24.08 -3.55
N ILE A 78 -0.46 -23.48 -3.62
CA ILE A 78 -1.53 -23.70 -2.64
C ILE A 78 -1.95 -25.19 -2.65
N SER A 79 -2.11 -25.79 -3.82
CA SER A 79 -2.45 -27.22 -3.95
C SER A 79 -1.38 -28.13 -3.34
N ARG A 80 -0.09 -27.79 -3.47
CA ARG A 80 1.02 -28.57 -2.90
C ARG A 80 1.02 -28.56 -1.38
N TRP A 81 0.73 -27.42 -0.76
CA TRP A 81 0.79 -27.27 0.70
C TRP A 81 -0.53 -27.55 1.40
N GLY A 82 -1.65 -27.50 0.68
CA GLY A 82 -2.98 -27.41 1.28
C GLY A 82 -3.28 -25.99 1.76
N TYR A 83 -4.56 -25.66 1.85
CA TYR A 83 -5.03 -24.28 2.07
C TYR A 83 -4.50 -23.67 3.39
N GLU A 84 -4.58 -24.41 4.50
CA GLU A 84 -4.18 -23.90 5.82
C GLU A 84 -2.68 -23.62 5.90
N LYS A 85 -1.85 -24.59 5.50
CA LYS A 85 -0.38 -24.43 5.49
C LYS A 85 0.07 -23.35 4.50
N ALA A 86 -0.59 -23.24 3.35
CA ALA A 86 -0.36 -22.16 2.39
C ALA A 86 -0.68 -20.79 3.01
N ALA A 87 -1.78 -20.68 3.77
CA ALA A 87 -2.16 -19.46 4.46
C ALA A 87 -1.15 -19.06 5.55
N GLU A 88 -0.65 -20.02 6.34
CA GLU A 88 0.42 -19.80 7.31
C GLU A 88 1.69 -19.26 6.64
N LYS A 89 2.20 -19.95 5.61
CA LYS A 89 3.40 -19.54 4.86
C LYS A 89 3.25 -18.17 4.20
N ARG A 90 2.05 -17.86 3.71
CA ARG A 90 1.73 -16.53 3.19
C ARG A 90 1.82 -15.47 4.29
N ASN A 91 1.30 -15.77 5.49
CA ASN A 91 1.37 -14.86 6.62
C ASN A 91 2.82 -14.64 7.10
N GLU A 92 3.62 -15.71 7.19
CA GLU A 92 5.07 -15.63 7.48
C GLU A 92 5.78 -14.70 6.49
N SER A 93 5.50 -14.88 5.19
CA SER A 93 6.10 -14.06 4.12
C SER A 93 5.63 -12.59 4.18
N ALA A 94 4.36 -12.35 4.52
CA ALA A 94 3.82 -11.00 4.68
C ALA A 94 4.44 -10.25 5.87
N LEU A 95 4.67 -10.96 6.99
CA LEU A 95 5.35 -10.40 8.17
C LEU A 95 6.82 -10.08 7.86
N TYR A 96 7.52 -10.97 7.14
CA TYR A 96 8.87 -10.69 6.66
C TYR A 96 8.91 -9.45 5.78
N GLY A 97 8.01 -9.36 4.78
CA GLY A 97 7.91 -8.21 3.89
C GLY A 97 7.60 -6.90 4.64
N THR A 98 6.79 -6.97 5.69
CA THR A 98 6.50 -5.82 6.56
C THR A 98 7.77 -5.34 7.29
N LEU A 99 8.51 -6.26 7.91
CA LEU A 99 9.76 -5.92 8.59
C LEU A 99 10.80 -5.36 7.61
N PHE A 100 10.94 -5.96 6.43
CA PHE A 100 11.82 -5.45 5.37
C PHE A 100 11.45 -4.00 5.01
N SER A 101 10.18 -3.71 4.76
CA SER A 101 9.72 -2.37 4.38
C SER A 101 9.98 -1.33 5.47
N ILE A 102 9.78 -1.69 6.75
CA ILE A 102 10.11 -0.83 7.90
C ILE A 102 11.61 -0.51 7.92
N ILE A 103 12.46 -1.51 7.74
CA ILE A 103 13.92 -1.33 7.80
C ILE A 103 14.43 -0.53 6.59
N VAL A 104 13.92 -0.82 5.39
CA VAL A 104 14.22 -0.06 4.17
C VAL A 104 13.82 1.39 4.34
N SER A 105 12.65 1.65 4.92
CA SER A 105 12.20 3.02 5.17
C SER A 105 13.13 3.77 6.11
N ASP A 106 13.61 3.13 7.17
CA ASP A 106 14.60 3.71 8.07
C ASP A 106 15.94 3.95 7.38
N PHE A 107 16.39 3.02 6.54
CA PHE A 107 17.63 3.15 5.78
C PHE A 107 17.57 4.32 4.79
N LEU A 108 16.53 4.38 3.95
CA LEU A 108 16.36 5.45 2.95
C LEU A 108 16.23 6.84 3.60
N ARG A 109 15.59 6.92 4.76
CA ARG A 109 15.45 8.19 5.49
C ARG A 109 16.78 8.67 6.09
N ARG A 110 17.58 7.75 6.65
CA ARG A 110 18.85 8.11 7.33
C ARG A 110 20.04 8.20 6.39
N GLY A 111 19.98 7.53 5.24
CA GLY A 111 21.12 7.35 4.34
C GLY A 111 22.13 6.28 4.79
N GLU A 112 21.89 5.64 5.94
CA GLU A 112 22.78 4.60 6.49
C GLU A 112 21.99 3.55 7.28
N ILE A 113 22.57 2.35 7.39
CA ILE A 113 22.06 1.27 8.23
C ILE A 113 23.20 0.45 8.83
N ASN A 114 23.12 0.17 10.12
CA ASN A 114 24.04 -0.74 10.80
C ASN A 114 23.50 -2.18 10.75
N LEU A 115 24.16 -3.05 9.97
CA LEU A 115 23.78 -4.44 9.80
C LEU A 115 23.88 -5.26 11.11
N ASP A 116 24.74 -4.89 12.05
CA ASP A 116 24.85 -5.57 13.34
C ASP A 116 23.60 -5.37 14.22
N THR A 117 22.75 -4.41 13.89
CA THR A 117 21.48 -4.17 14.62
C THR A 117 20.32 -5.02 14.13
N ILE A 118 20.48 -5.78 13.02
CA ILE A 118 19.38 -6.50 12.38
C ILE A 118 18.80 -7.59 13.27
N GLU A 119 19.63 -8.33 14.01
CA GLU A 119 19.16 -9.35 14.96
C GLU A 119 18.23 -8.73 16.02
N ALA A 120 18.65 -7.61 16.62
CA ALA A 120 17.86 -6.89 17.60
C ALA A 120 16.53 -6.38 17.02
N ARG A 121 16.54 -5.88 15.78
CA ARG A 121 15.33 -5.45 15.07
C ARG A 121 14.36 -6.61 14.80
N VAL A 122 14.87 -7.77 14.37
CA VAL A 122 14.08 -9.00 14.19
C VAL A 122 13.45 -9.44 15.51
N ASN A 123 14.24 -9.49 16.59
CA ASN A 123 13.77 -9.89 17.91
C ASN A 123 12.67 -8.95 18.44
N ASN A 124 12.85 -7.64 18.31
CA ASN A 124 11.84 -6.66 18.71
C ASN A 124 10.56 -6.82 17.89
N PHE A 125 10.67 -6.95 16.56
CA PHE A 125 9.52 -7.16 15.69
C PHE A 125 8.76 -8.44 16.03
N ARG A 126 9.48 -9.54 16.34
CA ARG A 126 8.91 -10.82 16.75
C ARG A 126 8.07 -10.70 18.02
N LEU A 127 8.61 -10.02 19.04
CA LEU A 127 7.93 -9.79 20.32
C LEU A 127 6.69 -8.91 20.14
N THR A 128 6.83 -7.81 19.41
CA THR A 128 5.76 -6.83 19.17
C THR A 128 4.60 -7.42 18.38
N ASN A 129 4.88 -8.30 17.41
CA ASN A 129 3.85 -8.89 16.54
C ASN A 129 3.41 -10.29 16.99
N HIS A 130 3.82 -10.74 18.18
CA HIS A 130 3.50 -12.05 18.74
C HIS A 130 3.76 -13.22 17.78
N ILE A 131 4.88 -13.15 17.05
CA ILE A 131 5.25 -14.15 16.05
C ILE A 131 5.65 -15.45 16.76
N ASN A 132 4.94 -16.54 16.43
CA ASN A 132 5.06 -17.84 17.08
C ASN A 132 5.70 -18.94 16.21
N PHE A 133 6.22 -18.58 15.03
CA PHE A 133 6.96 -19.47 14.14
C PHE A 133 8.46 -19.11 14.12
N SER A 134 9.29 -19.98 13.52
CA SER A 134 10.74 -19.75 13.46
C SER A 134 11.12 -18.58 12.54
N THR A 135 11.95 -17.67 13.05
CA THR A 135 12.51 -16.53 12.31
C THR A 135 14.04 -16.64 12.17
N GLU A 136 14.62 -17.83 12.37
CA GLU A 136 16.06 -18.05 12.45
C GLU A 136 16.83 -17.53 11.24
N PHE A 137 16.28 -17.69 10.04
CA PHE A 137 16.92 -17.23 8.79
C PHE A 137 16.67 -15.75 8.49
N TRP A 138 15.80 -15.05 9.25
CA TRP A 138 15.38 -13.70 8.90
C TRP A 138 16.52 -12.68 8.99
N GLU A 139 17.37 -12.81 9.99
CA GLU A 139 18.49 -11.88 10.18
C GLU A 139 19.43 -11.88 8.98
N GLN A 140 20.00 -13.04 8.65
CA GLN A 140 20.93 -13.18 7.54
C GLN A 140 20.29 -12.77 6.21
N ARG A 141 19.05 -13.23 5.97
CA ARG A 141 18.33 -12.86 4.75
C ARG A 141 18.07 -11.36 4.66
N LEU A 142 17.69 -10.69 5.75
CA LEU A 142 17.51 -9.24 5.75
C LEU A 142 18.82 -8.51 5.48
N LYS A 143 19.95 -8.96 6.04
CA LYS A 143 21.27 -8.38 5.73
C LYS A 143 21.58 -8.48 4.23
N GLU A 144 21.35 -9.64 3.62
CA GLU A 144 21.54 -9.85 2.17
C GLU A 144 20.59 -8.99 1.33
N ASP A 145 19.31 -8.93 1.69
CA ASP A 145 18.31 -8.16 0.96
C ASP A 145 18.59 -6.64 1.07
N LEU A 146 19.06 -6.16 2.23
CA LEU A 146 19.51 -4.77 2.42
C LEU A 146 20.79 -4.45 1.67
N TYR A 147 21.74 -5.39 1.63
CA TYR A 147 22.95 -5.25 0.82
C TYR A 147 22.61 -5.16 -0.67
N SER A 148 21.64 -5.97 -1.12
CA SER A 148 21.12 -5.91 -2.48
C SER A 148 20.47 -4.55 -2.79
N LEU A 149 19.74 -3.99 -1.84
CA LEU A 149 19.15 -2.66 -1.97
C LEU A 149 20.22 -1.56 -2.03
N TYR A 150 21.26 -1.65 -1.20
CA TYR A 150 22.40 -0.73 -1.24
C TYR A 150 23.03 -0.69 -2.64
N TYR A 151 23.25 -1.84 -3.28
CA TYR A 151 23.74 -1.89 -4.65
C TYR A 151 22.82 -1.19 -5.64
N PHE A 152 21.50 -1.34 -5.49
CA PHE A 152 20.54 -0.61 -6.34
C PHE A 152 20.64 0.91 -6.15
N ILE A 153 20.74 1.36 -4.90
CA ILE A 153 20.86 2.79 -4.57
C ILE A 153 22.13 3.37 -5.22
N GLU A 154 23.25 2.66 -5.16
CA GLU A 154 24.51 3.08 -5.79
C GLU A 154 24.46 3.01 -7.33
N ASP A 155 23.97 1.90 -7.88
CA ASP A 155 23.91 1.65 -9.33
C ASP A 155 23.05 2.70 -10.06
N TYR A 156 21.97 3.16 -9.43
CA TYR A 156 21.01 4.11 -10.00
C TYR A 156 21.06 5.48 -9.33
N ARG A 157 21.94 5.70 -8.36
CA ARG A 157 22.03 6.93 -7.55
C ARG A 157 20.65 7.38 -7.08
N PHE A 158 19.95 6.48 -6.40
CA PHE A 158 18.56 6.71 -6.00
C PHE A 158 18.47 7.79 -4.91
N GLU A 159 17.71 8.84 -5.20
CA GLU A 159 17.44 9.96 -4.31
C GLU A 159 15.96 9.93 -3.89
N PRO A 160 15.62 9.40 -2.70
CA PRO A 160 14.22 9.27 -2.28
C PRO A 160 13.58 10.64 -2.04
N LEU A 161 12.39 10.84 -2.61
CA LEU A 161 11.51 11.98 -2.30
C LEU A 161 10.51 11.63 -1.20
N ALA A 162 9.93 10.43 -1.24
CA ALA A 162 9.04 9.94 -0.19
C ALA A 162 9.07 8.41 -0.11
N VAL A 163 8.78 7.90 1.08
CA VAL A 163 8.75 6.46 1.40
C VAL A 163 7.50 6.14 2.20
N GLU A 164 6.87 5.00 1.91
CA GLU A 164 5.56 4.59 2.47
C GLU A 164 4.50 5.68 2.27
N LEU A 165 4.40 6.24 1.07
CA LEU A 165 3.58 7.41 0.74
C LEU A 165 2.11 7.04 0.52
N PRO A 166 1.18 7.34 1.46
CA PRO A 166 -0.23 7.08 1.24
C PRO A 166 -0.85 8.13 0.33
N LEU A 167 -1.60 7.71 -0.67
CA LEU A 167 -2.34 8.58 -1.59
C LEU A 167 -3.74 8.04 -1.86
N ILE A 168 -4.65 8.94 -2.20
CA ILE A 168 -5.99 8.59 -2.67
C ILE A 168 -6.24 9.15 -4.06
N SER A 169 -7.08 8.46 -4.82
CA SER A 169 -7.69 8.97 -6.03
C SER A 169 -9.17 9.25 -5.74
N ALA A 170 -9.52 10.53 -5.63
CA ALA A 170 -10.92 10.94 -5.54
C ALA A 170 -11.62 10.68 -6.88
N LYS A 171 -10.90 10.91 -7.99
CA LYS A 171 -11.38 10.71 -9.35
C LYS A 171 -11.77 9.24 -9.63
N TYR A 172 -10.84 8.31 -9.43
CA TYR A 172 -11.01 6.89 -9.75
C TYR A 172 -11.46 6.05 -8.55
N ARG A 173 -11.64 6.68 -7.37
CA ARG A 173 -12.21 6.07 -6.16
C ARG A 173 -11.43 4.87 -5.63
N PHE A 174 -10.10 4.99 -5.53
CA PHE A 174 -9.25 4.00 -4.87
C PHE A 174 -8.11 4.68 -4.11
N ALA A 175 -7.32 3.91 -3.35
CA ALA A 175 -6.18 4.43 -2.61
C ALA A 175 -5.03 3.42 -2.57
N GLY A 176 -3.84 3.89 -2.19
CA GLY A 176 -2.65 3.05 -2.08
C GLY A 176 -1.58 3.66 -1.19
N THR A 177 -0.60 2.86 -0.82
CA THR A 177 0.63 3.32 -0.16
C THR A 177 1.79 2.91 -1.05
N LEU A 178 2.46 3.90 -1.64
CA LEU A 178 3.63 3.66 -2.50
C LEU A 178 4.82 3.34 -1.62
N ASP A 179 5.59 2.31 -1.98
CA ASP A 179 6.77 1.94 -1.21
C ASP A 179 7.83 3.05 -1.28
N ALA A 180 8.19 3.51 -2.48
CA ALA A 180 9.07 4.67 -2.65
C ALA A 180 8.80 5.45 -3.94
N ILE A 181 8.99 6.76 -3.87
CA ILE A 181 9.09 7.66 -5.03
C ILE A 181 10.34 8.51 -4.87
N GLY A 182 11.08 8.71 -5.96
CA GLY A 182 12.34 9.44 -5.93
C GLY A 182 12.96 9.61 -7.30
N TYR A 183 14.12 10.25 -7.37
CA TYR A 183 14.87 10.35 -8.61
C TYR A 183 15.91 9.25 -8.74
N ILE A 184 16.09 8.74 -9.96
CA ILE A 184 17.23 7.90 -10.32
C ILE A 184 17.98 8.51 -11.49
N HIS A 185 19.22 8.09 -11.66
CA HIS A 185 20.02 8.32 -12.84
C HIS A 185 19.98 7.09 -13.73
N ILE A 186 19.60 7.26 -15.00
CA ILE A 186 19.57 6.20 -15.98
C ILE A 186 20.56 6.45 -17.12
N GLY A 187 21.15 5.37 -17.61
CA GLY A 187 22.02 5.31 -18.76
C GLY A 187 21.37 4.62 -19.96
N SER A 188 22.20 4.11 -20.89
CA SER A 188 21.72 3.46 -22.12
C SER A 188 21.50 1.94 -21.99
N GLY A 189 21.75 1.36 -20.82
CA GLY A 189 21.57 -0.06 -20.56
C GLY A 189 20.10 -0.47 -20.39
N VAL A 190 19.87 -1.78 -20.42
CA VAL A 190 18.55 -2.37 -20.15
C VAL A 190 18.06 -1.92 -18.77
N ASN A 191 16.75 -1.60 -18.67
CA ASN A 191 16.12 -1.00 -17.49
C ASN A 191 16.72 0.36 -17.05
N GLY A 192 17.46 1.03 -17.93
CA GLY A 192 18.15 2.27 -17.62
C GLY A 192 19.48 2.08 -16.90
N LYS A 193 20.05 0.86 -16.87
CA LYS A 193 21.33 0.60 -16.22
C LYS A 193 22.43 1.51 -16.79
N ILE A 194 23.21 2.11 -15.89
CA ILE A 194 24.37 2.93 -16.25
C ILE A 194 25.50 2.02 -16.73
N LEU A 195 25.98 2.25 -17.95
CA LEU A 195 27.10 1.55 -18.56
C LEU A 195 28.35 2.42 -18.54
N LYS A 196 29.54 1.82 -18.53
CA LYS A 196 30.83 2.56 -18.55
C LYS A 196 30.97 3.53 -19.73
N LYS A 197 30.24 3.28 -20.82
CA LYS A 197 30.24 4.12 -22.03
C LYS A 197 29.34 5.37 -21.91
N ASP A 198 28.46 5.41 -20.90
CA ASP A 198 27.51 6.50 -20.73
C ASP A 198 28.25 7.73 -20.20
N LYS A 199 28.34 8.76 -21.05
CA LYS A 199 28.97 10.04 -20.71
C LYS A 199 27.99 11.04 -20.08
N GLU A 200 26.71 10.90 -20.42
CA GLU A 200 25.62 11.70 -19.91
C GLU A 200 24.58 10.76 -19.30
N LEU A 201 24.08 11.14 -18.12
CA LEU A 201 23.06 10.39 -17.39
C LEU A 201 21.79 11.22 -17.38
N ARG A 202 20.64 10.57 -17.57
CA ARG A 202 19.34 11.23 -17.41
C ARG A 202 18.85 11.03 -15.99
N LYS A 203 18.56 12.14 -15.29
CA LYS A 203 17.82 12.11 -14.04
C LYS A 203 16.33 12.00 -14.35
N VAL A 204 15.66 10.96 -13.84
CA VAL A 204 14.23 10.71 -14.08
C VAL A 204 13.53 10.45 -12.75
N LEU A 205 12.27 10.88 -12.66
CA LEU A 205 11.42 10.54 -11.53
C LEU A 205 11.00 9.08 -11.65
N CYS A 206 10.97 8.34 -10.54
CA CYS A 206 10.52 6.96 -10.54
C CYS A 206 9.68 6.61 -9.32
N ILE A 207 8.72 5.70 -9.54
CA ILE A 207 8.02 4.96 -8.49
C ILE A 207 8.65 3.56 -8.42
N ILE A 208 9.04 3.15 -7.22
CA ILE A 208 9.61 1.83 -6.97
C ILE A 208 8.70 1.06 -6.03
N ASP A 209 8.45 -0.19 -6.39
CA ASP A 209 7.68 -1.16 -5.63
C ASP A 209 8.61 -2.32 -5.22
N TRP A 210 8.89 -2.42 -3.92
CA TRP A 210 9.81 -3.40 -3.37
C TRP A 210 9.13 -4.77 -3.28
N LYS A 211 9.88 -5.81 -3.61
CA LYS A 211 9.44 -7.20 -3.46
C LYS A 211 10.54 -7.99 -2.78
N THR A 212 10.15 -8.79 -1.78
CA THR A 212 11.08 -9.67 -1.05
C THR A 212 11.10 -11.09 -1.62
N GLY A 213 10.23 -11.39 -2.59
CA GLY A 213 10.19 -12.67 -3.29
C GLY A 213 11.23 -12.75 -4.41
N ARG A 214 12.03 -13.81 -4.43
CA ARG A 214 13.10 -14.05 -5.43
C ARG A 214 12.58 -14.69 -6.73
N HIS A 215 11.27 -14.95 -6.84
CA HIS A 215 10.63 -15.71 -7.95
C HIS A 215 10.19 -14.85 -9.16
N GLY A 216 10.61 -13.58 -9.21
CA GLY A 216 10.29 -12.66 -10.29
C GLY A 216 9.04 -11.81 -10.03
N PHE A 217 8.60 -11.11 -11.07
CA PHE A 217 7.49 -10.15 -11.01
C PHE A 217 6.26 -10.70 -11.71
N TYR A 218 5.10 -10.57 -11.05
CA TYR A 218 3.82 -11.03 -11.56
C TYR A 218 3.02 -9.87 -12.15
N ARG A 219 2.00 -10.20 -12.92
CA ARG A 219 1.09 -9.23 -13.55
C ARG A 219 0.49 -8.25 -12.55
N SER A 220 0.15 -8.72 -11.34
CA SER A 220 -0.36 -7.87 -10.27
C SER A 220 0.65 -6.83 -9.78
N HIS A 221 1.96 -7.13 -9.81
CA HIS A 221 3.00 -6.16 -9.45
C HIS A 221 3.13 -5.05 -10.48
N GLU A 222 2.98 -5.38 -11.77
CA GLU A 222 2.99 -4.39 -12.86
C GLU A 222 1.74 -3.51 -12.77
N ALA A 223 0.57 -4.13 -12.55
CA ALA A 223 -0.69 -3.42 -12.42
C ALA A 223 -0.71 -2.48 -11.20
N GLN A 224 -0.10 -2.91 -10.08
CA GLN A 224 0.04 -2.09 -8.87
C GLN A 224 0.80 -0.79 -9.15
N LEU A 225 1.95 -0.87 -9.84
CA LEU A 225 2.73 0.31 -10.22
C LEU A 225 1.96 1.26 -11.14
N GLN A 226 1.20 0.72 -12.10
CA GLN A 226 0.38 1.54 -13.00
C GLN A 226 -0.76 2.25 -12.26
N MET A 227 -1.36 1.61 -11.24
CA MET A 227 -2.32 2.28 -10.35
C MET A 227 -1.65 3.35 -9.46
N TYR A 228 -0.44 3.11 -8.99
CA TYR A 228 0.33 4.10 -8.24
C TYR A 228 0.70 5.32 -9.08
N ARG A 229 0.98 5.14 -10.37
CA ARG A 229 1.15 6.25 -11.32
C ARG A 229 -0.07 7.17 -11.34
N LEU A 230 -1.29 6.61 -11.47
CA LEU A 230 -2.53 7.40 -11.43
C LEU A 230 -2.68 8.18 -10.11
N LEU A 231 -2.30 7.59 -8.98
CA LEU A 231 -2.32 8.27 -7.68
C LEU A 231 -1.36 9.47 -7.65
N VAL A 232 -0.13 9.29 -8.12
CA VAL A 232 0.86 10.39 -8.17
C VAL A 232 0.39 11.47 -9.14
N GLU A 233 -0.12 11.09 -10.30
CA GLU A 233 -0.58 12.04 -11.31
C GLU A 233 -1.74 12.91 -10.83
N GLU A 234 -2.67 12.34 -10.07
CA GLU A 234 -3.78 13.10 -9.51
C GLU A 234 -3.36 13.97 -8.31
N ASN A 235 -2.43 13.51 -7.48
CA ASN A 235 -2.07 14.22 -6.25
C ASN A 235 -1.00 15.29 -6.47
N PHE A 236 -0.07 15.06 -7.40
CA PHE A 236 1.09 15.94 -7.67
C PHE A 236 1.26 16.19 -9.19
N PRO A 237 0.32 16.88 -9.86
CA PRO A 237 0.43 17.17 -11.29
C PRO A 237 1.75 17.86 -11.68
N GLU A 238 2.33 18.66 -10.80
CA GLU A 238 3.63 19.31 -10.99
C GLU A 238 4.79 18.31 -11.13
N LEU A 239 4.69 17.12 -10.53
CA LEU A 239 5.70 16.07 -10.69
C LEU A 239 5.53 15.31 -12.02
N THR A 240 4.40 15.50 -12.71
CA THR A 240 4.05 14.80 -13.96
C THR A 240 4.46 15.54 -15.23
N GLU A 241 5.02 16.74 -15.09
CA GLU A 241 5.66 17.45 -16.21
C GLU A 241 6.86 16.66 -16.78
N HIS A 242 7.32 15.65 -16.04
CA HIS A 242 8.38 14.74 -16.42
C HIS A 242 7.88 13.30 -16.50
N GLU A 243 8.55 12.50 -17.34
CA GLU A 243 8.32 11.06 -17.42
C GLU A 243 8.51 10.40 -16.04
N ILE A 244 7.51 9.64 -15.59
CA ILE A 244 7.57 8.84 -14.37
C ILE A 244 7.90 7.40 -14.76
N LYS A 245 9.10 6.95 -14.40
CA LYS A 245 9.49 5.54 -14.55
C LYS A 245 8.87 4.67 -13.47
N LEU A 246 8.49 3.45 -13.83
CA LEU A 246 7.88 2.49 -12.90
C LEU A 246 8.77 1.26 -12.78
N TYR A 247 9.24 0.95 -11.58
CA TYR A 247 10.14 -0.18 -11.36
C TYR A 247 9.63 -1.14 -10.30
N ASN A 248 9.55 -2.42 -10.66
CA ASN A 248 9.56 -3.47 -9.63
C ASN A 248 11.02 -3.82 -9.33
N TRP A 249 11.33 -3.97 -8.05
CA TRP A 249 12.66 -4.36 -7.57
C TRP A 249 12.54 -5.57 -6.64
N ALA A 250 13.49 -6.51 -6.73
CA ALA A 250 13.58 -7.66 -5.82
C ALA A 250 15.04 -8.09 -5.61
N PRO A 251 15.41 -8.60 -4.41
CA PRO A 251 16.72 -9.19 -4.18
C PRO A 251 16.86 -10.50 -4.97
N LYS A 252 18.11 -10.91 -5.23
CA LYS A 252 18.46 -12.19 -5.83
C LYS A 252 19.27 -13.05 -4.87
N ASP A 253 19.28 -14.36 -5.13
CA ASP A 253 20.29 -15.24 -4.58
C ASP A 253 21.63 -14.93 -5.26
N TRP A 254 22.70 -14.85 -4.47
CA TRP A 254 24.07 -14.63 -4.94
C TRP A 254 25.04 -15.41 -4.03
N ASN A 255 26.14 -15.89 -4.59
CA ASN A 255 27.18 -16.63 -3.87
C ASN A 255 28.47 -15.82 -3.76
N ASP A 256 28.76 -15.00 -4.77
CA ASP A 256 30.00 -14.22 -4.85
C ASP A 256 29.74 -12.73 -5.12
N ASP A 257 30.75 -11.89 -4.92
CA ASP A 257 30.66 -10.43 -5.08
C ASP A 257 30.34 -10.00 -6.51
N GLU A 258 30.69 -10.79 -7.52
CA GLU A 258 30.40 -10.50 -8.93
C GLU A 258 28.95 -10.78 -9.33
N ASP A 259 28.23 -11.59 -8.55
CA ASP A 259 26.84 -11.97 -8.86
C ASP A 259 25.91 -10.76 -8.81
N MET A 260 24.89 -10.77 -9.67
CA MET A 260 23.90 -9.70 -9.65
C MET A 260 23.03 -9.80 -8.39
N LYS A 261 23.13 -8.79 -7.53
CA LYS A 261 22.51 -8.79 -6.18
C LYS A 261 20.99 -8.61 -6.22
N TYR A 262 20.44 -8.01 -7.27
CA TYR A 262 19.02 -7.74 -7.38
C TYR A 262 18.50 -7.89 -8.82
N THR A 263 17.17 -7.97 -8.97
CA THR A 263 16.47 -7.81 -10.25
C THR A 263 15.66 -6.55 -10.20
N ILE A 264 15.74 -5.78 -11.28
CA ILE A 264 14.87 -4.63 -11.53
C ILE A 264 14.20 -4.82 -12.89
N LYS A 265 12.95 -4.40 -13.01
CA LYS A 265 12.21 -4.43 -14.28
C LYS A 265 11.48 -3.10 -14.47
N ASP A 266 11.77 -2.44 -15.59
CA ASP A 266 11.01 -1.27 -16.05
C ASP A 266 9.62 -1.71 -16.53
N GLN A 267 8.59 -1.19 -15.89
CA GLN A 267 7.18 -1.44 -16.17
C GLN A 267 6.46 -0.23 -16.76
N THR A 268 7.19 0.84 -17.06
CA THR A 268 6.63 2.14 -17.51
C THR A 268 5.68 1.94 -18.69
N ASN A 269 6.11 1.16 -19.67
CA ASN A 269 5.37 0.86 -20.90
C ASN A 269 4.70 -0.52 -20.88
N SER A 270 4.42 -1.09 -19.70
CA SER A 270 3.71 -2.37 -19.60
C SER A 270 2.32 -2.26 -20.21
N LYS A 271 1.91 -3.29 -20.96
CA LYS A 271 0.57 -3.41 -21.54
C LYS A 271 -0.53 -3.47 -20.48
N GLU A 272 -0.19 -3.74 -19.22
CA GLU A 272 -1.15 -3.70 -18.11
C GLU A 272 -1.74 -2.31 -17.87
N ALA A 273 -1.04 -1.23 -18.28
CA ALA A 273 -1.57 0.14 -18.23
C ALA A 273 -2.93 0.29 -18.94
N LEU A 274 -3.14 -0.47 -20.03
CA LEU A 274 -4.38 -0.49 -20.81
C LEU A 274 -5.56 -1.14 -20.06
N ARG A 275 -5.29 -1.86 -18.97
CA ARG A 275 -6.30 -2.65 -18.24
C ARG A 275 -6.70 -2.04 -16.90
N ILE A 276 -5.94 -1.08 -16.38
CA ILE A 276 -6.12 -0.54 -15.03
C ILE A 276 -7.52 0.02 -14.79
N LEU A 277 -8.01 0.89 -15.67
CA LEU A 277 -9.34 1.48 -15.52
C LEU A 277 -10.45 0.42 -15.60
N ASN A 278 -10.24 -0.66 -16.36
CA ASN A 278 -11.18 -1.78 -16.40
C ASN A 278 -11.21 -2.56 -15.09
N TYR A 279 -10.07 -2.81 -14.44
CA TYR A 279 -10.05 -3.44 -13.12
C TYR A 279 -10.81 -2.60 -12.10
N ILE A 280 -10.55 -1.29 -12.08
CA ILE A 280 -11.26 -0.37 -11.19
C ILE A 280 -12.77 -0.42 -11.44
N ALA A 281 -13.18 -0.34 -12.71
CA ALA A 281 -14.60 -0.38 -13.09
C ALA A 281 -15.28 -1.69 -12.68
N ILE A 282 -14.65 -2.84 -12.94
CA ILE A 282 -15.17 -4.16 -12.55
C ILE A 282 -15.33 -4.24 -11.02
N TYR A 283 -14.30 -3.87 -10.27
CA TYR A 283 -14.38 -3.86 -8.81
C TYR A 283 -15.51 -2.97 -8.30
N GLN A 284 -15.68 -1.78 -8.86
CA GLN A 284 -16.74 -0.86 -8.46
C GLN A 284 -18.15 -1.42 -8.74
N VAL A 285 -18.33 -2.20 -9.80
CA VAL A 285 -19.60 -2.87 -10.10
C VAL A 285 -19.86 -3.96 -9.06
N ASP A 286 -18.88 -4.83 -8.81
CA ASP A 286 -19.03 -5.96 -7.89
C ASP A 286 -19.15 -5.53 -6.42
N GLU A 287 -18.51 -4.43 -6.03
CA GLU A 287 -18.48 -3.95 -4.65
C GLU A 287 -19.77 -3.20 -4.26
N LYS A 288 -20.53 -2.64 -5.22
CA LYS A 288 -21.83 -1.99 -4.94
C LYS A 288 -22.82 -2.91 -4.24
N GLU A 289 -22.61 -4.22 -4.30
CA GLU A 289 -23.45 -5.23 -3.64
C GLU A 289 -23.04 -5.50 -2.18
N LYS A 290 -21.88 -4.99 -1.71
CA LYS A 290 -21.30 -5.33 -0.39
C LYS A 290 -21.40 -4.19 0.63
N ASN A 291 -22.45 -4.21 1.46
CA ASN A 291 -22.53 -3.35 2.64
C ASN A 291 -21.82 -3.99 3.85
N HIS A 292 -20.71 -3.40 4.29
CA HIS A 292 -19.93 -3.88 5.42
C HIS A 292 -20.56 -3.41 6.74
N LYS A 293 -21.51 -4.21 7.24
CA LYS A 293 -22.19 -3.98 8.52
C LYS A 293 -21.55 -4.81 9.63
N PHE A 294 -21.25 -4.16 10.75
CA PHE A 294 -20.70 -4.81 11.92
C PHE A 294 -21.79 -5.12 12.94
N LYS A 295 -21.69 -6.33 13.50
CA LYS A 295 -22.48 -6.75 14.65
C LYS A 295 -21.93 -6.09 15.92
N VAL A 296 -22.72 -5.18 16.47
CA VAL A 296 -22.47 -4.52 17.76
C VAL A 296 -23.36 -5.18 18.81
N LEU A 297 -22.73 -5.65 19.88
CA LEU A 297 -23.38 -6.24 21.05
C LEU A 297 -23.01 -5.42 22.27
N GLU A 298 -23.96 -4.63 22.77
CA GLU A 298 -23.73 -3.66 23.84
C GLU A 298 -24.86 -3.66 24.85
N GLY A 299 -24.56 -3.33 26.11
CA GLY A 299 -25.51 -3.28 27.23
C GLY A 299 -25.57 -4.57 28.04
N VAL A 300 -26.59 -4.69 28.90
CA VAL A 300 -26.72 -5.79 29.86
C VAL A 300 -27.71 -6.85 29.38
N LEU A 301 -27.28 -8.12 29.36
CA LEU A 301 -28.14 -9.27 29.12
C LEU A 301 -28.84 -9.69 30.41
N ARG A 302 -30.16 -9.88 30.37
CA ARG A 302 -30.97 -10.30 31.52
C ARG A 302 -31.74 -11.57 31.19
N ILE A 303 -31.70 -12.53 32.10
CA ILE A 303 -32.43 -13.80 31.95
C ILE A 303 -33.93 -13.50 31.94
N GLY A 304 -34.64 -14.02 30.94
CA GLY A 304 -36.08 -13.80 30.77
C GLY A 304 -36.46 -12.57 29.96
N GLU A 305 -35.50 -11.75 29.53
CA GLU A 305 -35.76 -10.58 28.68
C GLU A 305 -35.17 -10.75 27.27
N ARG A 306 -35.93 -10.37 26.25
CA ARG A 306 -35.48 -10.34 24.85
C ARG A 306 -34.97 -8.92 24.56
N ASN A 307 -33.69 -8.67 24.81
CA ASN A 307 -33.16 -7.30 24.81
C ASN A 307 -32.54 -6.89 23.47
N GLY A 308 -32.70 -5.60 23.14
CA GLY A 308 -32.21 -4.95 21.91
C GLY A 308 -30.70 -4.67 21.88
N ASN A 309 -29.90 -5.49 22.56
CA ASN A 309 -28.45 -5.36 22.67
C ASN A 309 -27.71 -5.62 21.35
N LEU A 310 -28.41 -6.21 20.37
CA LEU A 310 -27.89 -6.49 19.04
C LEU A 310 -28.24 -5.36 18.07
N LYS A 311 -27.21 -4.69 17.53
CA LYS A 311 -27.34 -3.71 16.45
C LYS A 311 -26.39 -4.05 15.31
N TYR A 312 -26.78 -3.66 14.10
CA TYR A 312 -25.92 -3.68 12.92
C TYR A 312 -25.60 -2.24 12.56
N VAL A 313 -24.30 -1.90 12.56
CA VAL A 313 -23.83 -0.53 12.28
C VAL A 313 -22.97 -0.57 11.02
N ASP A 314 -23.11 0.42 10.14
CA ASP A 314 -22.22 0.55 8.98
C ASP A 314 -20.81 0.92 9.45
N TYR A 315 -19.80 0.27 8.88
CA TYR A 315 -18.41 0.56 9.23
C TYR A 315 -18.04 2.03 8.98
N SER A 316 -18.57 2.63 7.92
CA SER A 316 -18.30 4.02 7.56
C SER A 316 -18.87 4.99 8.61
N ASP A 317 -20.03 4.67 9.18
CA ASP A 317 -20.62 5.45 10.28
C ASP A 317 -19.76 5.32 11.56
N MET A 318 -19.15 4.16 11.81
CA MET A 318 -18.21 3.96 12.92
C MET A 318 -16.92 4.78 12.74
N VAL A 319 -16.34 4.74 11.53
CA VAL A 319 -15.15 5.54 11.18
C VAL A 319 -15.43 7.03 11.34
N ARG A 320 -16.56 7.51 10.84
CA ARG A 320 -16.96 8.92 10.95
C ARG A 320 -16.95 9.39 12.40
N LYS A 321 -17.62 8.67 13.29
CA LYS A 321 -17.62 8.99 14.74
C LYS A 321 -16.22 9.06 15.33
N LYS A 322 -15.30 8.17 14.91
CA LYS A 322 -13.91 8.17 15.40
C LYS A 322 -13.12 9.38 14.86
N ILE A 323 -13.32 9.76 13.61
CA ILE A 323 -12.73 10.98 13.03
C ILE A 323 -13.26 12.21 13.77
N ASP A 324 -14.58 12.33 13.93
CA ASP A 324 -15.21 13.46 14.61
C ASP A 324 -14.72 13.56 16.06
N SER A 325 -14.68 12.45 16.80
CA SER A 325 -14.18 12.44 18.18
C SER A 325 -12.72 12.88 18.31
N LYS A 326 -11.87 12.56 17.33
CA LYS A 326 -10.47 13.04 17.30
C LYS A 326 -10.40 14.53 16.95
N GLN A 327 -11.29 15.04 16.12
CA GLN A 327 -11.36 16.48 15.79
C GLN A 327 -11.91 17.30 16.96
N THR A 328 -12.88 16.79 17.74
CA THR A 328 -13.38 17.46 18.95
C THR A 328 -12.29 17.66 20.00
N VAL A 329 -11.43 16.66 20.23
CA VAL A 329 -10.29 16.77 21.16
C VAL A 329 -9.26 17.81 20.70
N VAL A 330 -9.09 18.01 19.39
CA VAL A 330 -8.18 19.04 18.83
C VAL A 330 -8.82 20.43 18.87
N ASN A 331 -10.15 20.52 18.72
CA ASN A 331 -10.90 21.78 18.73
C ASN A 331 -11.21 22.30 20.15
N GLU A 332 -11.09 21.48 21.20
CA GLU A 332 -11.16 21.95 22.59
C GLU A 332 -9.95 22.84 22.99
N GLU A 333 -8.88 22.89 22.18
CA GLU A 333 -7.79 23.87 22.33
C GLU A 333 -7.99 25.16 21.49
N LYS A 334 -9.00 25.22 20.61
CA LYS A 334 -9.38 26.43 19.87
C LYS A 334 -10.89 26.46 19.63
N ASN A 335 -11.59 27.13 20.55
CA ASN A 335 -13.04 27.33 20.55
C ASN A 335 -13.68 27.62 19.18
N GLY A 336 -14.89 27.08 18.99
CA GLY A 336 -15.96 27.69 18.19
C GLY A 336 -16.69 26.74 17.24
N SER A 337 -17.76 26.11 17.75
CA SER A 337 -18.66 25.16 17.08
C SER A 337 -19.58 25.74 15.99
N GLU A 338 -19.80 24.99 14.91
CA GLU A 338 -21.09 24.93 14.18
C GLU A 338 -21.29 23.52 13.59
N GLU A 339 -22.33 22.81 14.04
CA GLU A 339 -22.80 21.56 13.42
C GLU A 339 -23.78 21.89 12.28
N LYS A 340 -23.45 21.50 11.05
CA LYS A 340 -24.38 21.50 9.92
C LYS A 340 -24.77 20.06 9.57
N ASN A 341 -26.08 19.83 9.51
CA ASN A 341 -26.67 18.61 8.96
C ASN A 341 -26.38 18.55 7.46
N ILE A 342 -25.54 17.60 7.03
CA ILE A 342 -25.22 17.35 5.62
C ILE A 342 -26.03 16.15 5.16
N GLU A 343 -26.94 16.37 4.22
CA GLU A 343 -27.61 15.30 3.47
C GLU A 343 -26.56 14.39 2.81
N LYS A 344 -26.67 13.08 3.02
CA LYS A 344 -25.79 12.08 2.38
C LYS A 344 -25.99 12.15 0.86
N LYS A 345 -25.11 12.81 0.10
CA LYS A 345 -25.05 12.58 -1.35
C LYS A 345 -24.34 11.25 -1.56
N GLN A 346 -25.03 10.28 -2.17
CA GLN A 346 -24.33 9.12 -2.68
C GLN A 346 -23.50 9.56 -3.89
N PHE A 347 -22.19 9.71 -3.71
CA PHE A 347 -21.25 9.81 -4.84
C PHE A 347 -21.29 8.49 -5.61
N ALA A 348 -21.95 8.49 -6.76
CA ALA A 348 -22.00 7.34 -7.65
C ALA A 348 -20.59 7.07 -8.23
N PRO A 349 -20.05 5.84 -8.11
CA PRO A 349 -18.87 5.43 -8.86
C PRO A 349 -19.27 5.21 -10.31
N GLN A 350 -18.71 6.00 -11.22
CA GLN A 350 -18.65 5.72 -12.64
C GLN A 350 -17.30 6.21 -13.16
N VAL A 351 -16.35 5.28 -13.37
CA VAL A 351 -15.32 5.52 -14.39
C VAL A 351 -16.07 5.69 -15.71
N ASP A 352 -16.03 6.89 -16.28
CA ASP A 352 -16.72 7.19 -17.53
C ASP A 352 -16.12 6.32 -18.65
N PRO A 353 -16.92 5.55 -19.42
CA PRO A 353 -16.42 4.83 -20.59
C PRO A 353 -15.61 5.71 -21.56
N GLN A 354 -15.94 7.00 -21.67
CA GLN A 354 -15.18 7.95 -22.47
C GLN A 354 -13.78 8.21 -21.88
N GLU A 355 -13.62 8.23 -20.56
CA GLU A 355 -12.30 8.32 -19.92
C GLU A 355 -11.47 7.06 -20.18
N ILE A 356 -12.08 5.87 -20.17
CA ILE A 356 -11.39 4.64 -20.55
C ILE A 356 -10.89 4.76 -21.99
N TYR A 357 -11.74 5.19 -22.91
CA TYR A 357 -11.36 5.39 -24.32
C TYR A 357 -10.22 6.42 -24.48
N ASN A 358 -10.31 7.56 -23.79
CA ASN A 358 -9.30 8.60 -23.85
C ASN A 358 -7.95 8.12 -23.27
N HIS A 359 -7.98 7.40 -22.16
CA HIS A 359 -6.79 6.80 -21.54
C HIS A 359 -6.11 5.80 -22.47
N LEU A 360 -6.89 4.91 -23.09
CA LEU A 360 -6.38 3.94 -24.07
C LEU A 360 -5.72 4.65 -25.25
N ASN A 361 -6.38 5.64 -25.84
CA ASN A 361 -5.83 6.39 -26.97
C ASN A 361 -4.55 7.14 -26.61
N SER A 362 -4.54 7.86 -25.48
CA SER A 362 -3.35 8.60 -25.02
C SER A 362 -2.16 7.66 -24.84
N PHE A 363 -2.39 6.47 -24.28
CA PHE A 363 -1.32 5.49 -24.08
C PHE A 363 -0.82 4.89 -25.41
N PHE A 364 -1.72 4.61 -26.36
CA PHE A 364 -1.31 4.14 -27.69
C PHE A 364 -0.47 5.16 -28.44
N GLU A 365 -0.78 6.45 -28.35
CA GLU A 365 0.07 7.50 -28.95
C GLU A 365 1.45 7.57 -28.27
N GLN A 366 1.53 7.49 -26.94
CA GLN A 366 2.81 7.44 -26.22
C GLN A 366 3.68 6.24 -26.64
N ILE A 367 3.09 5.06 -26.88
CA ILE A 367 3.84 3.90 -27.37
C ILE A 367 4.35 4.13 -28.80
N LYS A 368 3.56 4.75 -29.69
CA LYS A 368 3.98 5.01 -31.08
C LYS A 368 5.18 5.96 -31.16
N GLU A 369 5.32 6.86 -30.20
CA GLU A 369 6.42 7.82 -30.12
C GLU A 369 7.69 7.25 -29.47
N THR A 370 7.64 6.03 -28.93
CA THR A 370 8.79 5.34 -28.33
C THR A 370 9.46 4.42 -29.37
N PRO A 371 10.73 4.66 -29.79
CA PRO A 371 11.42 3.89 -30.84
C PRO A 371 11.58 2.39 -30.58
#